data_AF-A0A371RFC0-F1
#
_entry.id   AF-A0A371RFC0-F1
#
_cell.length_a   1.000
_cell.length_b   1.000
_cell.length_c   1.000
_cell.angle_alpha   90.00
_cell.angle_beta   90.00
_cell.angle_gamma   90.00
#
_symmetry.space_group_name_H-M   'P 1'
#
loop_
_entity.id
_entity.type
_entity.pdbx_description
1 polymer ?
#
loop_
_entity_poly.entity_id
_entity_poly.type
_entity_poly.pdbx_seq_one_letter_code
_entity_poly.pdbx_strand_id
1 'polypeptide(L)'
;MTIRTYPFWWLTPYLVPVFEREPSRLADYLALRRRDWHYVGLIVALMGEMAEDTDHFAAVERGLLSRKRKDVLADVAPDVPAAVLKLVLKLSGELWRPASYRRLAALVEDEHAIEVLRRRKAISRRAIRTLYRLPPILRTEKVMSRLKRSQDVEELIFTLDVVRRIRPDMTEEDILRSLSQCKTEEEEDIMRRWVQHHYQHAPFPAPPWRGNEDLRPITSFAELKRLALEFDNCVRTYHLDVLDGTSYFYRYSEKGRPVATVEIVRLPGAGWSVGDIEGIKNDTVPATIVGRIRAIFAEAGIGAMPPQLHRGSWFRYY
;
A
#
# COMPACT_ATOMS: atom_id res chain seq x y z
N MET A 1 -19.60 43.92 -7.97
CA MET A 1 -18.27 43.62 -7.40
C MET A 1 -18.29 42.18 -6.93
N THR A 2 -17.81 41.27 -7.78
CA THR A 2 -18.04 39.82 -7.65
C THR A 2 -16.98 39.22 -6.73
N ILE A 3 -17.42 38.57 -5.65
CA ILE A 3 -16.59 37.92 -4.62
C ILE A 3 -15.89 36.69 -5.22
N ARG A 4 -14.83 36.92 -5.99
CA ARG A 4 -13.76 35.97 -6.27
C ARG A 4 -12.48 36.73 -5.94
N THR A 5 -11.50 36.06 -5.33
CA THR A 5 -10.10 36.52 -5.12
C THR A 5 -9.74 37.29 -3.82
N TYR A 6 -10.12 36.78 -2.65
CA TYR A 6 -9.22 36.89 -1.49
C TYR A 6 -8.61 35.51 -1.17
N PRO A 7 -7.28 35.36 -1.12
CA PRO A 7 -6.60 34.08 -0.85
C PRO A 7 -6.74 33.58 0.61
N PHE A 8 -7.67 34.16 1.38
CA PHE A 8 -7.80 34.02 2.83
C PHE A 8 -9.15 33.43 3.27
N TRP A 9 -9.93 32.85 2.35
CA TRP A 9 -11.36 32.58 2.56
C TRP A 9 -11.72 31.82 3.85
N TRP A 10 -10.88 30.90 4.32
CA TRP A 10 -11.14 30.18 5.57
C TRP A 10 -10.65 30.91 6.83
N LEU A 11 -9.76 31.90 6.68
CA LEU A 11 -9.33 32.80 7.75
C LEU A 11 -10.29 33.97 7.97
N THR A 12 -11.11 34.30 6.95
CA THR A 12 -12.05 35.42 6.97
C THR A 12 -12.93 35.48 8.23
N PRO A 13 -13.55 34.37 8.71
CA PRO A 13 -14.41 34.42 9.89
C PRO A 13 -13.67 34.89 11.16
N TYR A 14 -12.37 34.68 11.24
CA TYR A 14 -11.55 35.04 12.41
C TYR A 14 -11.00 36.47 12.29
N LEU A 15 -10.55 36.85 11.09
CA LEU A 15 -9.89 38.14 10.87
C LEU A 15 -10.86 39.32 10.69
N VAL A 16 -12.05 39.08 10.11
CA VAL A 16 -13.04 40.17 9.89
C VAL A 16 -13.48 40.84 11.19
N PRO A 17 -13.86 40.12 12.27
CA PRO A 17 -14.21 40.75 13.54
C PRO A 17 -13.07 41.62 14.13
N VAL A 18 -11.81 41.24 13.89
CA VAL A 18 -10.65 42.02 14.32
C VAL A 18 -10.54 43.31 13.50
N PHE A 19 -10.72 43.23 12.18
CA PHE A 19 -10.67 44.41 11.31
C PHE A 19 -11.83 45.38 11.51
N GLU A 20 -13.01 44.87 11.87
CA GLU A 20 -14.16 45.70 12.24
C GLU A 20 -13.91 46.47 13.54
N ARG A 21 -13.24 45.85 14.52
CA ARG A 21 -12.86 46.49 15.79
C ARG A 21 -11.70 47.47 15.62
N GLU A 22 -10.71 47.14 14.78
CA GLU A 22 -9.50 47.94 14.58
C GLU A 22 -9.13 48.01 13.08
N PRO A 23 -9.74 48.92 12.29
CA PRO A 23 -9.55 48.98 10.83
C PRO A 23 -8.10 49.19 10.36
N SER A 24 -7.26 49.84 11.17
CA SER A 24 -5.83 50.00 10.88
C SER A 24 -5.10 48.67 10.69
N ARG A 25 -5.54 47.60 11.37
CA ARG A 25 -4.97 46.25 11.26
C ARG A 25 -5.08 45.68 9.86
N LEU A 26 -6.11 46.04 9.11
CA LEU A 26 -6.30 45.54 7.74
C LEU A 26 -5.08 45.87 6.87
N ALA A 27 -4.51 47.07 7.00
CA ALA A 27 -3.33 47.48 6.25
C ALA A 27 -2.10 46.61 6.59
N ASP A 28 -1.91 46.29 7.87
CA ASP A 28 -0.80 45.44 8.33
C ASP A 28 -0.89 44.03 7.73
N TYR A 29 -2.09 43.45 7.69
CA TYR A 29 -2.31 42.12 7.10
C TYR A 29 -2.17 42.14 5.57
N LEU A 30 -2.66 43.17 4.90
CA LEU A 30 -2.49 43.32 3.46
C LEU A 30 -1.02 43.46 3.05
N ALA A 31 -0.17 43.99 3.92
CA ALA A 31 1.27 44.12 3.70
C ALA A 31 2.07 42.80 3.94
N LEU A 32 1.44 41.76 4.49
CA LEU A 32 2.13 40.50 4.80
C LEU A 32 2.60 39.78 3.54
N ARG A 33 3.83 39.26 3.60
CA ARG A 33 4.35 38.39 2.55
C ARG A 33 3.70 37.02 2.68
N ARG A 34 3.69 36.24 1.58
CA ARG A 34 3.13 34.88 1.55
C ARG A 34 3.57 33.97 2.71
N ARG A 35 4.85 34.00 3.08
CA ARG A 35 5.39 33.20 4.18
C ARG A 35 4.81 33.60 5.55
N ASP A 36 4.44 34.86 5.70
CA ASP A 36 3.87 35.40 6.93
C ASP A 36 2.38 35.02 7.02
N TRP A 37 1.68 35.01 5.88
CA TRP A 37 0.36 34.41 5.75
C TRP A 37 0.31 32.92 6.08
N HIS A 38 1.32 32.14 5.65
CA HIS A 38 1.41 30.73 6.06
C HIS A 38 1.67 30.55 7.56
N TYR A 39 2.38 31.48 8.20
CA TYR A 39 2.56 31.48 9.64
C TYR A 39 1.23 31.77 10.36
N VAL A 40 0.49 32.80 9.95
CA VAL A 40 -0.86 33.07 10.47
C VAL A 40 -1.75 31.84 10.27
N GLY A 41 -1.77 31.28 9.06
CA GLY A 41 -2.53 30.07 8.76
C GLY A 41 -2.14 28.86 9.61
N LEU A 42 -0.86 28.68 9.95
CA LEU A 42 -0.43 27.64 10.88
C LEU A 42 -0.99 27.88 12.27
N ILE A 43 -0.82 29.08 12.83
CA ILE A 43 -1.25 29.39 14.20
C ILE A 43 -2.76 29.20 14.34
N VAL A 44 -3.56 29.80 13.46
CA VAL A 44 -5.03 29.66 13.50
C VAL A 44 -5.46 28.21 13.31
N ALA A 45 -4.77 27.43 12.47
CA ALA A 45 -5.09 26.01 12.30
C ALA A 45 -4.75 25.16 13.53
N LEU A 46 -3.77 25.57 14.35
CA LEU A 46 -3.37 24.87 15.57
C LEU A 46 -4.21 25.28 16.78
N MET A 47 -4.76 26.50 16.80
CA MET A 47 -5.75 26.92 17.81
C MET A 47 -6.99 26.02 17.82
N GLY A 48 -7.36 25.41 16.68
CA GLY A 48 -8.51 24.51 16.62
C GLY A 48 -9.81 25.23 17.00
N GLU A 49 -10.56 24.64 17.93
CA GLU A 49 -11.82 25.21 18.44
C GLU A 49 -11.59 26.52 19.22
N MET A 50 -10.39 26.75 19.78
CA MET A 50 -10.07 28.00 20.49
C MET A 50 -9.99 29.21 19.56
N ALA A 51 -9.94 29.01 18.24
CA ALA A 51 -10.06 30.09 17.28
C ALA A 51 -11.49 30.63 17.15
N GLU A 52 -12.50 29.84 17.53
CA GLU A 52 -13.91 30.24 17.46
C GLU A 52 -14.30 31.20 18.60
N ASP A 53 -13.57 31.15 19.71
CA ASP A 53 -13.66 32.16 20.78
C ASP A 53 -13.01 33.47 20.30
N THR A 54 -13.82 34.50 20.13
CA THR A 54 -13.39 35.80 19.60
C THR A 54 -12.40 36.51 20.52
N ASP A 55 -12.54 36.37 21.84
CA ASP A 55 -11.66 37.05 22.79
C ASP A 55 -10.32 36.31 22.90
N HIS A 56 -10.37 34.98 22.85
CA HIS A 56 -9.17 34.15 22.77
C HIS A 56 -8.39 34.41 21.47
N PHE A 57 -9.09 34.44 20.33
CA PHE A 57 -8.48 34.78 19.05
C PHE A 57 -7.88 36.19 19.06
N ALA A 58 -8.60 37.19 19.56
CA ALA A 58 -8.09 38.56 19.65
C ALA A 58 -6.84 38.66 20.54
N ALA A 59 -6.72 37.85 21.60
CA ALA A 59 -5.53 37.80 22.43
C ALA A 59 -4.31 37.25 21.69
N VAL A 60 -4.48 36.18 20.92
CA VAL A 60 -3.41 35.58 20.09
C VAL A 60 -3.06 36.48 18.90
N GLU A 61 -4.06 37.06 18.25
CA GLU A 61 -3.93 37.93 17.08
C GLU A 61 -2.99 39.10 17.35
N ARG A 62 -3.16 39.79 18.49
CA ARG A 62 -2.28 40.90 18.90
C ARG A 62 -0.80 40.51 18.90
N GLY A 63 -0.52 39.24 19.19
CA GLY A 63 0.81 38.66 19.20
C GLY A 63 1.35 38.24 17.82
N LEU A 64 0.49 37.96 16.84
CA LEU A 64 0.90 37.40 15.55
C LEU A 64 1.90 38.29 14.79
N LEU A 65 1.73 39.62 14.90
CA LEU A 65 2.56 40.60 14.20
C LEU A 65 3.67 41.21 15.07
N SER A 66 3.51 41.18 16.40
CA SER A 66 4.36 41.93 17.32
C SER A 66 5.32 41.06 18.15
N ARG A 67 4.96 39.81 18.43
CA ARG A 67 5.73 38.90 19.29
C ARG A 67 6.66 38.00 18.47
N LYS A 68 7.64 37.39 19.15
CA LYS A 68 8.48 36.35 18.52
C LYS A 68 7.59 35.14 18.21
N ARG A 69 7.67 34.66 16.96
CA ARG A 69 6.84 33.55 16.46
C ARG A 69 6.88 32.28 17.31
N LYS A 70 8.04 31.98 17.89
CA LYS A 70 8.21 30.80 18.77
C LYS A 70 7.42 30.92 20.07
N ASP A 71 7.26 32.14 20.59
CA ASP A 71 6.56 32.39 21.85
C ASP A 71 5.05 32.28 21.59
N VAL A 72 4.55 32.84 20.48
CA VAL A 72 3.14 32.67 20.06
C VAL A 72 2.80 31.21 19.77
N LEU A 73 3.70 30.47 19.11
CA LEU A 73 3.51 29.03 18.88
C LEU A 73 3.44 28.26 20.21
N ALA A 74 4.31 28.55 21.16
CA ALA A 74 4.33 27.87 22.45
C ALA A 74 3.05 28.12 23.26
N ASP A 75 2.46 29.31 23.17
CA ASP A 75 1.20 29.62 23.84
C ASP A 75 0.01 28.85 23.23
N VAL A 76 0.00 28.68 21.90
CA VAL A 76 -1.12 28.10 21.15
C VAL A 76 -1.03 26.58 21.07
N ALA A 77 0.18 26.05 20.92
CA ALA A 77 0.44 24.63 20.68
C ALA A 77 1.78 24.24 21.33
N PRO A 78 1.82 24.13 22.66
CA PRO A 78 3.06 23.88 23.41
C PRO A 78 3.77 22.59 23.01
N ASP A 79 3.00 21.58 22.58
CA ASP A 79 3.53 20.28 22.15
C ASP A 79 4.16 20.33 20.75
N VAL A 80 3.89 21.35 19.94
CA VAL A 80 4.41 21.42 18.57
C VAL A 80 5.83 21.97 18.56
N PRO A 81 6.84 21.23 18.06
CA PRO A 81 8.21 21.71 18.07
C PRO A 81 8.40 22.97 17.23
N ALA A 82 9.14 23.95 17.76
CA ALA A 82 9.44 25.22 17.08
C ALA A 82 10.14 25.04 15.72
N ALA A 83 10.69 23.85 15.44
CA ALA A 83 11.22 23.48 14.13
C ALA A 83 10.18 23.61 13.00
N VAL A 84 8.88 23.49 13.28
CA VAL A 84 7.80 23.70 12.31
C VAL A 84 7.87 25.09 11.66
N LEU A 85 8.28 26.11 12.41
CA LEU A 85 8.38 27.48 11.92
C LEU A 85 9.42 27.62 10.81
N LYS A 86 10.49 26.82 10.84
CA LYS A 86 11.48 26.79 9.74
C LYS A 86 10.91 26.15 8.48
N LEU A 87 10.00 25.18 8.62
CA LEU A 87 9.32 24.54 7.49
C LEU A 87 8.25 25.47 6.88
N VAL A 88 7.57 26.28 7.71
CA VAL A 88 6.59 27.29 7.25
C VAL A 88 7.21 28.24 6.22
N LEU A 89 8.48 28.62 6.40
CA LEU A 89 9.18 29.51 5.47
C LEU A 89 9.37 28.90 4.06
N LYS A 90 9.24 27.58 3.94
CA LYS A 90 9.41 26.82 2.69
C LYS A 90 8.08 26.49 2.02
N LEU A 91 6.94 26.83 2.61
CA LEU A 91 5.64 26.49 2.04
C LEU A 91 5.41 27.25 0.73
N SER A 92 4.88 26.53 -0.26
CA SER A 92 4.59 27.05 -1.59
C SER A 92 3.10 27.00 -1.92
N GLY A 93 2.74 27.81 -2.92
CA GLY A 93 1.37 27.96 -3.39
C GLY A 93 0.55 28.93 -2.55
N GLU A 94 -0.76 28.83 -2.68
CA GLU A 94 -1.72 29.61 -1.89
C GLU A 94 -1.76 29.16 -0.43
N LEU A 95 -2.50 29.89 0.40
CA LEU A 95 -2.77 29.49 1.77
C LEU A 95 -3.37 28.08 1.83
N TRP A 96 -2.83 27.23 2.72
CA TRP A 96 -3.32 25.87 2.86
C TRP A 96 -4.59 25.82 3.69
N ARG A 97 -5.35 24.73 3.57
CA ARG A 97 -6.47 24.46 4.48
C ARG A 97 -5.95 24.08 5.87
N PRO A 98 -6.72 24.30 6.96
CA PRO A 98 -6.30 23.98 8.32
C PRO A 98 -5.75 22.56 8.51
N ALA A 99 -6.41 21.57 7.91
CA ALA A 99 -5.98 20.17 7.99
C ALA A 99 -4.56 19.94 7.43
N SER A 100 -4.10 20.70 6.45
CA SER A 100 -2.74 20.57 5.92
C SER A 100 -1.68 21.13 6.87
N TYR A 101 -1.98 22.19 7.62
CA TYR A 101 -1.08 22.72 8.65
C TYR A 101 -0.98 21.77 9.85
N ARG A 102 -2.10 21.21 10.30
CA ARG A 102 -2.11 20.20 11.37
C ARG A 102 -1.29 18.95 10.98
N ARG A 103 -1.42 18.49 9.73
CA ARG A 103 -0.56 17.40 9.20
C ARG A 103 0.91 17.79 9.17
N LEU A 104 1.24 19.02 8.79
CA LEU A 104 2.63 19.49 8.82
C LEU A 104 3.17 19.45 10.25
N ALA A 105 2.43 19.95 11.24
CA ALA A 105 2.83 19.95 12.64
C ALA A 105 3.08 18.53 13.16
N ALA A 106 2.16 17.59 12.89
CA ALA A 106 2.32 16.19 13.27
C ALA A 106 3.54 15.50 12.62
N LEU A 107 3.94 15.92 11.42
CA LEU A 107 5.12 15.38 10.74
C LEU A 107 6.46 15.92 11.28
N VAL A 108 6.46 16.93 12.15
CA VAL A 108 7.71 17.51 12.68
C VAL A 108 8.37 16.61 13.71
N GLU A 109 7.59 15.77 14.39
CA GLU A 109 8.09 14.82 15.39
C GLU A 109 8.65 13.54 14.77
N ASP A 110 8.30 13.25 13.51
CA ASP A 110 8.78 12.07 12.79
C ASP A 110 10.14 12.34 12.14
N GLU A 111 11.15 11.55 12.53
CA GLU A 111 12.53 11.71 12.08
C GLU A 111 12.68 11.56 10.56
N HIS A 112 11.98 10.61 9.95
CA HIS A 112 12.06 10.35 8.52
C HIS A 112 11.38 11.47 7.70
N ALA A 113 10.21 11.92 8.14
CA ALA A 113 9.47 13.01 7.54
C ALA A 113 10.25 14.32 7.61
N ILE A 114 10.84 14.64 8.77
CA ILE A 114 11.57 15.90 8.93
C ILE A 114 12.84 15.90 8.09
N GLU A 115 13.53 14.76 7.93
CA GLU A 115 14.69 14.64 7.04
C GLU A 115 14.30 14.97 5.59
N VAL A 116 13.20 14.39 5.10
CA VAL A 116 12.67 14.67 3.76
C VAL A 116 12.29 16.15 3.60
N LEU A 117 11.54 16.70 4.56
CA LEU A 117 11.05 18.09 4.49
C LEU A 117 12.20 19.11 4.60
N ARG A 118 13.23 18.84 5.40
CA ARG A 118 14.40 19.72 5.55
C ARG A 118 15.20 19.86 4.26
N ARG A 119 15.31 18.80 3.45
CA ARG A 119 16.06 18.83 2.17
C ARG A 119 15.34 19.60 1.07
N ARG A 120 14.03 19.76 1.16
CA ARG A 120 13.23 20.45 0.13
C ARG A 120 13.45 21.96 0.16
N LYS A 121 13.56 22.55 -1.04
CA LYS A 121 13.58 24.02 -1.24
C LYS A 121 12.19 24.63 -1.10
N ALA A 122 11.17 23.90 -1.55
CA ALA A 122 9.77 24.26 -1.43
C ALA A 122 8.95 23.05 -1.01
N ILE A 123 8.01 23.25 -0.08
CA ILE A 123 7.11 22.22 0.45
C ILE A 123 5.72 22.52 -0.06
N SER A 124 5.09 21.56 -0.74
CA SER A 124 3.74 21.70 -1.28
C SER A 124 2.71 20.96 -0.41
N ARG A 125 1.43 21.34 -0.55
CA ARG A 125 0.30 20.61 0.08
C ARG A 125 0.32 19.12 -0.25
N ARG A 126 0.64 18.81 -1.51
CA ARG A 126 0.75 17.43 -2.01
C ARG A 126 1.81 16.67 -1.23
N ALA A 127 3.01 17.24 -1.06
CA ALA A 127 4.11 16.57 -0.34
C ALA A 127 3.72 16.22 1.10
N ILE A 128 3.09 17.16 1.83
CA ILE A 128 2.62 16.92 3.20
C ILE A 128 1.53 15.86 3.25
N ARG A 129 0.55 15.92 2.33
CA ARG A 129 -0.50 14.90 2.26
C ARG A 129 0.06 13.52 1.96
N THR A 130 1.04 13.41 1.06
CA THR A 130 1.70 12.13 0.74
C THR A 130 2.45 11.60 1.95
N LEU A 131 3.35 12.38 2.55
CA LEU A 131 4.12 11.94 3.72
C LEU A 131 3.24 11.52 4.90
N TYR A 132 2.18 12.28 5.18
CA TYR A 132 1.26 11.98 6.28
C TYR A 132 0.54 10.64 6.12
N ARG A 133 0.35 10.18 4.89
CA ARG A 133 -0.32 8.90 4.59
C ARG A 133 0.64 7.71 4.52
N LEU A 134 1.94 7.97 4.39
CA LEU A 134 2.93 6.92 4.33
C LEU A 134 3.24 6.39 5.74
N PRO A 135 3.42 5.07 5.91
CA PRO A 135 4.07 4.50 7.09
C PRO A 135 5.44 5.15 7.32
N PRO A 136 5.87 5.37 8.58
CA PRO A 136 7.12 6.07 8.89
C PRO A 136 8.35 5.60 8.09
N ILE A 137 8.62 4.30 8.04
CA ILE A 137 9.77 3.72 7.32
C ILE A 137 9.76 3.98 5.80
N LEU A 138 8.60 4.31 5.22
CA LEU A 138 8.46 4.66 3.81
C LEU A 138 8.55 6.17 3.56
N ARG A 139 8.67 7.01 4.59
CA ARG A 139 8.80 8.47 4.48
C ARG A 139 10.22 8.89 4.05
N THR A 140 10.66 8.38 2.91
CA THR A 140 11.98 8.66 2.33
C THR A 140 11.86 9.45 1.04
N GLU A 141 12.91 10.19 0.66
CA GLU A 141 12.91 10.93 -0.60
C GLU A 141 12.79 10.00 -1.81
N LYS A 142 13.38 8.80 -1.73
CA LYS A 142 13.30 7.76 -2.77
C LYS A 142 11.86 7.28 -3.01
N VAL A 143 11.08 7.08 -1.94
CA VAL A 143 9.66 6.72 -2.09
C VAL A 143 8.86 7.92 -2.59
N MET A 144 9.10 9.10 -2.03
CA MET A 144 8.40 10.33 -2.43
C MET A 144 8.60 10.69 -3.90
N SER A 145 9.79 10.46 -4.47
CA SER A 145 10.08 10.73 -5.89
C SER A 145 9.33 9.80 -6.84
N ARG A 146 8.93 8.61 -6.37
CA ARG A 146 8.15 7.62 -7.14
C ARG A 146 6.66 7.91 -7.12
N LEU A 147 6.16 8.58 -6.10
CA LEU A 147 4.74 8.93 -5.93
C LEU A 147 4.44 10.26 -6.65
N LYS A 148 4.23 10.20 -7.97
CA LYS A 148 4.00 11.34 -8.87
C LYS A 148 2.54 11.77 -8.91
N ARG A 149 1.57 10.84 -8.80
CA ARG A 149 0.12 11.10 -8.79
C ARG A 149 -0.49 10.79 -7.43
N SER A 150 -1.72 11.26 -7.20
CA SER A 150 -2.40 11.00 -5.92
C SER A 150 -2.82 9.53 -5.80
N GLN A 151 -3.15 8.89 -6.92
CA GLN A 151 -3.51 7.47 -6.97
C GLN A 151 -2.35 6.57 -6.50
N ASP A 152 -1.10 6.93 -6.79
CA ASP A 152 0.08 6.13 -6.41
C ASP A 152 0.15 5.80 -4.91
N VAL A 153 -0.36 6.69 -4.05
CA VAL A 153 -0.40 6.45 -2.59
C VAL A 153 -1.45 5.39 -2.24
N GLU A 154 -2.62 5.44 -2.90
CA GLU A 154 -3.67 4.43 -2.71
C GLU A 154 -3.21 3.07 -3.24
N GLU A 155 -2.61 3.04 -4.43
CA GLU A 155 -2.07 1.83 -5.03
C GLU A 155 -0.97 1.23 -4.15
N LEU A 156 -0.12 2.05 -3.55
CA LEU A 156 0.85 1.60 -2.57
C LEU A 156 0.19 0.99 -1.32
N ILE A 157 -0.78 1.65 -0.72
CA ILE A 157 -1.47 1.13 0.47
C ILE A 157 -2.16 -0.20 0.13
N PHE A 158 -2.88 -0.26 -0.99
CA PHE A 158 -3.53 -1.48 -1.47
C PHE A 158 -2.53 -2.62 -1.68
N THR A 159 -1.38 -2.32 -2.28
CA THR A 159 -0.31 -3.28 -2.54
C THR A 159 0.31 -3.81 -1.25
N LEU A 160 0.51 -2.96 -0.23
CA LEU A 160 0.93 -3.40 1.11
C LEU A 160 -0.11 -4.35 1.72
N ASP A 161 -1.40 -4.03 1.61
CA ASP A 161 -2.48 -4.88 2.12
C ASP A 161 -2.53 -6.25 1.44
N VAL A 162 -2.31 -6.30 0.12
CA VAL A 162 -2.18 -7.56 -0.61
C VAL A 162 -1.01 -8.37 -0.07
N VAL A 163 0.17 -7.77 0.08
CA VAL A 163 1.36 -8.48 0.57
C VAL A 163 1.17 -8.99 2.01
N ARG A 164 0.57 -8.20 2.90
CA ARG A 164 0.21 -8.62 4.27
C ARG A 164 -0.66 -9.87 4.28
N ARG A 165 -1.62 -9.98 3.34
CA ARG A 165 -2.52 -11.14 3.27
C ARG A 165 -1.84 -12.40 2.74
N ILE A 166 -0.98 -12.27 1.74
CA ILE A 166 -0.31 -13.42 1.10
C ILE A 166 0.97 -13.85 1.82
N ARG A 167 1.54 -12.98 2.68
CA ARG A 167 2.71 -13.24 3.51
C ARG A 167 2.40 -13.10 5.00
N PRO A 168 1.49 -13.93 5.56
CA PRO A 168 1.21 -13.92 7.00
C PRO A 168 2.42 -14.35 7.85
N ASP A 169 3.45 -14.91 7.22
CA ASP A 169 4.73 -15.29 7.81
C ASP A 169 5.69 -14.11 8.01
N MET A 170 5.42 -12.94 7.42
CA MET A 170 6.28 -11.75 7.52
C MET A 170 5.77 -10.74 8.55
N THR A 171 6.69 -10.07 9.23
CA THR A 171 6.36 -8.91 10.07
C THR A 171 6.08 -7.66 9.21
N GLU A 172 5.40 -6.67 9.79
CA GLU A 172 5.17 -5.38 9.13
C GLU A 172 6.49 -4.70 8.75
N GLU A 173 7.49 -4.73 9.64
CA GLU A 173 8.82 -4.19 9.35
C GLU A 173 9.50 -4.90 8.18
N ASP A 174 9.37 -6.23 8.06
CA ASP A 174 9.97 -6.99 6.95
C ASP A 174 9.32 -6.65 5.62
N ILE A 175 7.99 -6.52 5.58
CA ILE A 175 7.24 -6.12 4.38
C ILE A 175 7.70 -4.73 3.95
N LEU A 176 7.68 -3.75 4.84
CA LEU A 176 8.05 -2.38 4.50
C LEU A 176 9.53 -2.25 4.10
N ARG A 177 10.42 -2.99 4.78
CA ARG A 177 11.84 -3.05 4.44
C ARG A 177 12.04 -3.62 3.03
N SER A 178 11.37 -4.71 2.69
CA SER A 178 11.49 -5.33 1.36
C SER A 178 11.12 -4.35 0.24
N LEU A 179 10.06 -3.55 0.42
CA LEU A 179 9.65 -2.53 -0.54
C LEU A 179 10.69 -1.41 -0.68
N SER A 180 11.22 -0.91 0.45
CA SER A 180 12.26 0.14 0.44
C SER A 180 13.54 -0.29 -0.30
N GLN A 181 13.85 -1.59 -0.20
CA GLN A 181 15.02 -2.22 -0.80
C GLN A 181 14.80 -2.61 -2.27
N CYS A 182 13.59 -2.54 -2.81
CA CYS A 182 13.35 -2.80 -4.23
C CYS A 182 14.21 -1.89 -5.11
N LYS A 183 15.08 -2.55 -5.89
CA LYS A 183 15.93 -1.97 -6.94
C LYS A 183 15.35 -2.41 -8.28
N THR A 184 14.89 -1.47 -9.08
CA THR A 184 14.65 -1.70 -10.51
C THR A 184 15.10 -0.46 -11.26
N GLU A 185 15.61 -0.67 -12.46
CA GLU A 185 15.98 0.41 -13.40
C GLU A 185 14.74 1.00 -14.08
N GLU A 186 13.69 0.19 -14.26
CA GLU A 186 12.39 0.58 -14.79
C GLU A 186 11.45 0.98 -13.65
N GLU A 187 11.14 2.27 -13.52
CA GLU A 187 10.31 2.81 -12.43
C GLU A 187 8.85 2.32 -12.48
N GLU A 188 8.33 2.04 -13.67
CA GLU A 188 6.88 1.83 -13.89
C GLU A 188 6.36 0.47 -13.41
N ASP A 189 7.25 -0.49 -13.10
CA ASP A 189 6.86 -1.88 -12.81
C ASP A 189 7.26 -2.36 -11.40
N ILE A 190 7.77 -1.46 -10.55
CA ILE A 190 8.31 -1.84 -9.21
C ILE A 190 7.25 -2.54 -8.38
N MET A 191 6.05 -1.97 -8.32
CA MET A 191 4.98 -2.47 -7.43
C MET A 191 4.51 -3.84 -7.87
N ARG A 192 4.26 -4.03 -9.18
CA ARG A 192 3.88 -5.33 -9.74
C ARG A 192 4.96 -6.38 -9.50
N ARG A 193 6.24 -6.05 -9.76
CA ARG A 193 7.36 -6.98 -9.53
C ARG A 193 7.54 -7.32 -8.05
N TRP A 194 7.39 -6.34 -7.17
CA TRP A 194 7.46 -6.55 -5.73
C TRP A 194 6.35 -7.49 -5.25
N VAL A 195 5.11 -7.25 -5.67
CA VAL A 195 3.97 -8.13 -5.37
C VAL A 195 4.18 -9.53 -5.93
N GLN A 196 4.59 -9.65 -7.20
CA GLN A 196 4.88 -10.93 -7.82
C GLN A 196 5.98 -11.69 -7.08
N HIS A 197 7.02 -11.00 -6.61
CA HIS A 197 8.06 -11.61 -5.79
C HIS A 197 7.48 -12.18 -4.49
N HIS A 198 6.57 -11.46 -3.82
CA HIS A 198 5.92 -11.97 -2.61
C HIS A 198 4.98 -13.15 -2.89
N TYR A 199 4.23 -13.15 -3.99
CA TYR A 199 3.43 -14.32 -4.41
C TYR A 199 4.29 -15.57 -4.62
N GLN A 200 5.47 -15.42 -5.20
CA GLN A 200 6.40 -16.54 -5.43
C GLN A 200 7.05 -17.09 -4.15
N HIS A 201 6.96 -16.35 -3.04
CA HIS A 201 7.49 -16.75 -1.74
C HIS A 201 6.38 -16.93 -0.68
N ALA A 202 5.12 -16.84 -1.10
CA ALA A 202 4.00 -17.10 -0.22
C ALA A 202 3.95 -18.59 0.15
N PRO A 203 3.69 -18.92 1.42
CA PRO A 203 3.49 -20.31 1.82
C PRO A 203 2.26 -20.86 1.10
N PHE A 204 2.39 -22.02 0.46
CA PHE A 204 1.23 -22.72 -0.06
C PHE A 204 0.35 -23.21 1.10
N PRO A 205 -0.97 -23.28 0.93
CA PRO A 205 -1.84 -23.88 1.93
C PRO A 205 -1.45 -25.35 2.16
N ALA A 206 -1.89 -25.92 3.28
CA ALA A 206 -1.68 -27.34 3.52
C ALA A 206 -2.33 -28.17 2.39
N PRO A 207 -1.64 -29.22 1.89
CA PRO A 207 -2.19 -30.04 0.84
C PRO A 207 -3.46 -30.75 1.33
N PRO A 208 -4.49 -30.89 0.48
CA PRO A 208 -5.73 -31.60 0.83
C PRO A 208 -5.50 -33.04 1.29
N TRP A 209 -4.44 -33.67 0.77
CA TRP A 209 -3.98 -34.99 1.14
C TRP A 209 -2.46 -35.00 1.22
N ARG A 210 -1.89 -35.66 2.22
CA ARG A 210 -0.42 -35.65 2.44
C ARG A 210 0.37 -36.42 1.37
N GLY A 211 -0.32 -37.18 0.52
CA GLY A 211 0.32 -38.04 -0.45
C GLY A 211 0.80 -39.36 0.14
N ASN A 212 1.55 -40.10 -0.67
CA ASN A 212 2.25 -41.34 -0.32
C ASN A 212 3.61 -41.39 -1.04
N GLU A 213 4.23 -42.57 -1.13
CA GLU A 213 5.54 -42.72 -1.79
C GLU A 213 5.51 -42.32 -3.27
N ASP A 214 4.44 -42.69 -3.97
CA ASP A 214 4.27 -42.50 -5.41
C ASP A 214 3.69 -41.11 -5.76
N LEU A 215 2.76 -40.59 -4.95
CA LEU A 215 2.10 -39.29 -5.12
C LEU A 215 2.54 -38.32 -4.02
N ARG A 216 3.36 -37.33 -4.38
CA ARG A 216 3.83 -36.32 -3.42
C ARG A 216 3.24 -34.95 -3.72
N PRO A 217 2.67 -34.24 -2.73
CA PRO A 217 2.15 -32.89 -2.93
C PRO A 217 3.29 -31.91 -3.22
N ILE A 218 2.99 -30.90 -4.03
CA ILE A 218 3.86 -29.75 -4.26
C ILE A 218 3.55 -28.70 -3.18
N THR A 219 4.51 -28.40 -2.33
CA THR A 219 4.30 -27.61 -1.10
C THR A 219 4.87 -26.19 -1.16
N SER A 220 5.52 -25.83 -2.27
CA SER A 220 6.06 -24.49 -2.47
C SER A 220 6.10 -24.11 -3.95
N PHE A 221 6.18 -22.81 -4.21
CA PHE A 221 6.43 -22.30 -5.56
C PHE A 221 7.77 -22.82 -6.14
N ALA A 222 8.80 -22.99 -5.31
CA ALA A 222 10.08 -23.52 -5.75
C ALA A 222 9.96 -24.99 -6.23
N GLU A 223 9.16 -25.81 -5.54
CA GLU A 223 8.82 -27.16 -6.01
C GLU A 223 7.99 -27.13 -7.28
N LEU A 224 6.98 -26.25 -7.37
CA LEU A 224 6.15 -26.09 -8.56
C LEU A 224 6.98 -25.68 -9.78
N LYS A 225 7.94 -24.77 -9.60
CA LYS A 225 8.89 -24.35 -10.63
C LYS A 225 9.82 -25.49 -11.06
N ARG A 226 10.31 -26.31 -10.12
CA ARG A 226 11.11 -27.50 -10.43
C ARG A 226 10.28 -28.51 -11.22
N LEU A 227 9.04 -28.75 -10.81
CA LEU A 227 8.11 -29.64 -11.51
C LEU A 227 7.87 -29.17 -12.95
N ALA A 228 7.63 -27.88 -13.14
CA ALA A 228 7.42 -27.28 -14.46
C ALA A 228 8.62 -27.48 -15.41
N LEU A 229 9.86 -27.38 -14.88
CA LEU A 229 11.07 -27.61 -15.66
C LEU A 229 11.29 -29.09 -15.97
N GLU A 230 11.03 -29.97 -15.01
CA GLU A 230 11.20 -31.41 -15.17
C GLU A 230 10.21 -32.02 -16.16
N PHE A 231 8.95 -31.56 -16.11
CA PHE A 231 7.90 -32.02 -17.01
C PHE A 231 7.80 -31.17 -18.27
N ASP A 232 8.62 -30.13 -18.44
CA ASP A 232 8.56 -29.20 -19.57
C ASP A 232 7.12 -28.72 -19.86
N ASN A 233 6.45 -28.27 -18.80
CA ASN A 233 5.06 -27.83 -18.84
C ASN A 233 4.82 -26.50 -18.12
N CYS A 234 3.59 -26.01 -18.24
CA CYS A 234 3.19 -24.70 -17.71
C CYS A 234 2.76 -24.73 -16.24
N VAL A 235 2.95 -25.82 -15.49
CA VAL A 235 2.33 -25.97 -14.15
C VAL A 235 2.67 -24.84 -13.17
N ARG A 236 3.82 -24.17 -13.34
CA ARG A 236 4.22 -22.98 -12.57
C ARG A 236 3.26 -21.79 -12.69
N THR A 237 2.49 -21.68 -13.77
CA THR A 237 1.54 -20.56 -13.96
C THR A 237 0.35 -20.65 -13.01
N TYR A 238 0.06 -21.84 -12.46
CA TYR A 238 -1.07 -22.09 -11.57
C TYR A 238 -0.77 -21.84 -10.08
N HIS A 239 0.35 -21.19 -9.74
CA HIS A 239 0.66 -20.88 -8.33
C HIS A 239 -0.41 -20.03 -7.64
N LEU A 240 -1.09 -19.14 -8.37
CA LEU A 240 -2.20 -18.36 -7.82
C LEU A 240 -3.41 -19.25 -7.49
N ASP A 241 -3.73 -20.23 -8.35
CA ASP A 241 -4.81 -21.20 -8.08
C ASP A 241 -4.51 -22.04 -6.83
N VAL A 242 -3.23 -22.35 -6.57
CA VAL A 242 -2.81 -23.03 -5.34
C VAL A 242 -2.97 -22.12 -4.12
N LEU A 243 -2.54 -20.87 -4.22
CA LEU A 243 -2.67 -19.91 -3.11
C LEU A 243 -4.13 -19.55 -2.79
N ASP A 244 -5.00 -19.51 -3.80
CA ASP A 244 -6.45 -19.30 -3.65
C ASP A 244 -7.17 -20.58 -3.16
N GLY A 245 -6.47 -21.72 -3.11
CA GLY A 245 -7.04 -22.99 -2.68
C GLY A 245 -8.09 -23.56 -3.64
N THR A 246 -8.06 -23.13 -4.91
CA THR A 246 -8.92 -23.67 -5.96
C THR A 246 -8.31 -24.89 -6.62
N SER A 247 -6.97 -25.01 -6.59
CA SER A 247 -6.24 -26.14 -7.16
C SER A 247 -5.09 -26.60 -6.27
N TYR A 248 -4.63 -27.83 -6.44
CA TYR A 248 -3.42 -28.33 -5.81
C TYR A 248 -2.72 -29.34 -6.72
N PHE A 249 -1.39 -29.36 -6.71
CA PHE A 249 -0.60 -30.20 -7.62
C PHE A 249 0.15 -31.29 -6.86
N TYR A 250 0.23 -32.46 -7.48
CA TYR A 250 1.00 -33.61 -7.03
C TYR A 250 1.92 -34.08 -8.13
N ARG A 251 3.06 -34.63 -7.72
CA ARG A 251 3.97 -35.36 -8.58
C ARG A 251 3.70 -36.85 -8.41
N TYR A 252 3.37 -37.54 -9.50
CA TYR A 252 3.33 -38.99 -9.56
C TYR A 252 4.66 -39.55 -10.06
N SER A 253 5.22 -40.51 -9.32
CA SER A 253 6.40 -41.25 -9.70
C SER A 253 6.14 -42.75 -9.64
N GLU A 254 6.71 -43.52 -10.57
CA GLU A 254 6.68 -44.98 -10.54
C GLU A 254 8.12 -45.49 -10.43
N LYS A 255 8.42 -46.29 -9.39
CA LYS A 255 9.78 -46.80 -9.11
C LYS A 255 10.83 -45.68 -9.08
N GLY A 256 10.47 -44.55 -8.47
CA GLY A 256 11.33 -43.36 -8.34
C GLY A 256 11.48 -42.51 -9.60
N ARG A 257 10.83 -42.85 -10.72
CA ARG A 257 10.88 -42.05 -11.95
C ARG A 257 9.64 -41.16 -12.08
N PRO A 258 9.78 -39.86 -12.42
CA PRO A 258 8.63 -38.99 -12.69
C PRO A 258 7.82 -39.53 -13.87
N VAL A 259 6.50 -39.63 -13.70
CA VAL A 259 5.60 -40.14 -14.73
C VAL A 259 4.53 -39.13 -15.10
N ALA A 260 3.90 -38.49 -14.10
CA ALA A 260 2.83 -37.54 -14.33
C ALA A 260 2.84 -36.40 -13.31
N THR A 261 2.32 -35.26 -13.75
CA THR A 261 1.78 -34.23 -12.86
C THR A 261 0.28 -34.48 -12.71
N VAL A 262 -0.24 -34.28 -11.51
CA VAL A 262 -1.66 -34.45 -11.22
C VAL A 262 -2.20 -33.19 -10.57
N GLU A 263 -3.23 -32.63 -11.18
CA GLU A 263 -4.02 -31.56 -10.59
C GLU A 263 -5.21 -32.15 -9.83
N ILE A 264 -5.46 -31.63 -8.63
CA ILE A 264 -6.77 -31.70 -7.99
C ILE A 264 -7.38 -30.30 -7.93
N VAL A 265 -8.68 -30.20 -8.16
CA VAL A 265 -9.43 -28.95 -8.18
C VAL A 265 -10.52 -29.00 -7.13
N ARG A 266 -10.78 -27.88 -6.47
CA ARG A 266 -11.83 -27.75 -5.48
C ARG A 266 -13.14 -27.36 -6.15
N LEU A 267 -14.09 -28.30 -6.19
CA LEU A 267 -15.43 -28.09 -6.72
C LEU A 267 -16.36 -27.55 -5.61
N PRO A 268 -17.16 -26.49 -5.90
CA PRO A 268 -18.17 -26.01 -4.97
C PRO A 268 -19.13 -27.14 -4.55
N GLY A 269 -19.31 -27.35 -3.24
CA GLY A 269 -20.22 -28.35 -2.68
C GLY A 269 -19.75 -29.81 -2.75
N ALA A 270 -18.78 -30.15 -3.62
CA ALA A 270 -18.28 -31.52 -3.78
C ALA A 270 -16.87 -31.75 -3.20
N GLY A 271 -16.15 -30.69 -2.82
CA GLY A 271 -14.81 -30.82 -2.25
C GLY A 271 -13.73 -30.98 -3.32
N TRP A 272 -12.68 -31.75 -3.02
CA TRP A 272 -11.56 -31.94 -3.93
C TRP A 272 -11.81 -33.07 -4.91
N SER A 273 -11.48 -32.83 -6.18
CA SER A 273 -11.59 -33.83 -7.25
C SER A 273 -10.35 -33.84 -8.14
N VAL A 274 -9.96 -35.02 -8.61
CA VAL A 274 -8.88 -35.21 -9.58
C VAL A 274 -9.27 -34.59 -10.92
N GLY A 275 -8.53 -33.56 -11.31
CA GLY A 275 -8.64 -32.88 -12.59
C GLY A 275 -7.71 -33.51 -13.62
N ASP A 276 -6.79 -32.70 -14.16
CA ASP A 276 -5.92 -33.10 -15.25
C ASP A 276 -4.74 -33.95 -14.76
N ILE A 277 -4.37 -34.96 -15.56
CA ILE A 277 -3.23 -35.85 -15.33
C ILE A 277 -2.39 -35.82 -16.60
N GLU A 278 -1.22 -35.22 -16.51
CA GLU A 278 -0.39 -34.90 -17.67
C GLU A 278 1.01 -35.47 -17.53
N GLY A 279 1.51 -36.08 -18.60
CA GLY A 279 2.88 -36.55 -18.71
C GLY A 279 3.86 -35.42 -19.01
N ILE A 280 5.09 -35.79 -19.33
CA ILE A 280 6.12 -34.85 -19.80
C ILE A 280 5.62 -34.16 -21.08
N LYS A 281 5.81 -32.84 -21.19
CA LYS A 281 5.33 -31.99 -22.30
C LYS A 281 3.82 -32.03 -22.51
N ASN A 282 3.05 -32.28 -21.44
CA ASN A 282 1.60 -32.50 -21.49
C ASN A 282 1.20 -33.73 -22.32
N ASP A 283 2.10 -34.71 -22.46
CA ASP A 283 1.79 -35.96 -23.16
C ASP A 283 0.69 -36.75 -22.43
N THR A 284 -0.05 -37.55 -23.20
CA THR A 284 -1.08 -38.42 -22.66
C THR A 284 -0.46 -39.52 -21.80
N VAL A 285 -0.92 -39.64 -20.55
CA VAL A 285 -0.53 -40.71 -19.64
C VAL A 285 -1.34 -41.98 -19.97
N PRO A 286 -0.71 -43.19 -20.01
CA PRO A 286 -1.44 -44.43 -20.26
C PRO A 286 -2.65 -44.63 -19.34
N ALA A 287 -3.76 -45.10 -19.90
CA ALA A 287 -5.03 -45.25 -19.16
C ALA A 287 -4.91 -46.14 -17.91
N THR A 288 -4.02 -47.14 -17.95
CA THR A 288 -3.70 -48.00 -16.80
C THR A 288 -3.07 -47.22 -15.64
N ILE A 289 -2.20 -46.25 -15.94
CA ILE A 289 -1.57 -45.37 -14.95
C ILE A 289 -2.59 -44.35 -14.44
N VAL A 290 -3.38 -43.73 -15.33
CA VAL A 290 -4.46 -42.81 -14.95
C VAL A 290 -5.44 -43.49 -13.99
N GLY A 291 -5.85 -44.73 -14.29
CA GLY A 291 -6.72 -45.53 -13.44
C GLY A 291 -6.13 -45.78 -12.06
N ARG A 292 -4.82 -46.06 -11.98
CA ARG A 292 -4.11 -46.25 -10.71
C ARG A 292 -4.03 -44.96 -9.89
N ILE A 293 -3.65 -43.84 -10.52
CA ILE A 293 -3.61 -42.52 -9.86
C ILE A 293 -4.98 -42.20 -9.27
N ARG A 294 -6.05 -42.38 -10.04
CA ARG A 294 -7.43 -42.14 -9.58
C ARG A 294 -7.84 -43.06 -8.44
N ALA A 295 -7.46 -44.33 -8.48
CA ALA A 295 -7.72 -45.26 -7.38
C ALA A 295 -7.04 -44.81 -6.07
N ILE A 296 -5.78 -44.37 -6.14
CA ILE A 296 -5.04 -43.85 -4.97
C ILE A 296 -5.75 -42.61 -4.39
N PHE A 297 -6.17 -41.67 -5.23
CA PHE A 297 -6.91 -40.50 -4.75
C PHE A 297 -8.29 -40.87 -4.18
N ALA A 298 -9.00 -41.82 -4.79
CA ALA A 298 -10.30 -42.29 -4.30
C ALA A 298 -10.18 -42.93 -2.90
N GLU A 299 -9.13 -43.70 -2.64
CA GLU A 299 -8.82 -44.23 -1.30
C GLU A 299 -8.56 -43.11 -0.28
N ALA A 300 -8.01 -41.97 -0.73
CA ALA A 300 -7.85 -40.76 0.08
C ALA A 300 -9.12 -39.89 0.19
N GLY A 301 -10.26 -40.35 -0.35
CA GLY A 301 -11.53 -39.61 -0.34
C GLY A 301 -11.64 -38.49 -1.37
N ILE A 302 -10.75 -38.46 -2.37
CA ILE A 302 -10.73 -37.46 -3.45
C ILE A 302 -11.29 -38.12 -4.72
N GLY A 303 -12.48 -37.68 -5.13
CA GLY A 303 -13.19 -38.25 -6.28
C GLY A 303 -12.59 -37.83 -7.63
N ALA A 304 -13.10 -38.40 -8.72
CA ALA A 304 -12.78 -37.92 -10.06
C ALA A 304 -13.64 -36.71 -10.42
N MET A 305 -13.08 -35.76 -11.16
CA MET A 305 -13.86 -34.67 -11.74
C MET A 305 -14.87 -35.22 -12.78
N PRO A 306 -16.11 -34.72 -12.80
CA PRO A 306 -17.05 -35.05 -13.87
C PRO A 306 -16.46 -34.67 -15.24
N PRO A 307 -16.64 -35.49 -16.29
CA PRO A 307 -16.07 -35.24 -17.62
C PRO A 307 -16.38 -33.86 -18.21
N GLN A 308 -17.52 -33.29 -17.80
CA GLN A 308 -18.07 -32.02 -18.29
C GLN A 308 -17.36 -30.79 -17.71
N LEU A 309 -16.53 -30.98 -16.68
CA LEU A 309 -15.87 -29.90 -15.92
C LEU A 309 -14.35 -29.84 -16.15
N HIS A 310 -13.76 -30.72 -16.98
CA HIS A 310 -12.32 -30.66 -17.29
C HIS A 310 -11.95 -29.33 -17.94
N ARG A 311 -10.80 -28.75 -17.59
CA ARG A 311 -10.38 -27.41 -18.11
C ARG A 311 -10.30 -27.36 -19.64
N GLY A 312 -10.03 -28.49 -20.30
CA GLY A 312 -10.04 -28.63 -21.76
C GLY A 312 -11.39 -28.33 -22.45
N SER A 313 -12.52 -28.32 -21.72
CA SER A 313 -13.83 -27.91 -22.25
C SER A 313 -14.17 -26.44 -22.03
N TRP A 314 -13.46 -25.72 -21.15
CA TRP A 314 -13.70 -24.29 -20.89
C TRP A 314 -12.99 -23.36 -21.89
N PHE A 315 -11.81 -23.74 -22.40
CA PHE A 315 -11.11 -22.96 -23.44
C PHE A 315 -11.73 -23.04 -24.84
N ARG A 316 -12.88 -23.70 -25.02
CA ARG A 316 -13.66 -23.67 -26.28
C ARG A 316 -14.80 -22.65 -26.29
N TYR A 317 -15.03 -21.95 -25.19
CA TYR A 317 -16.12 -20.97 -25.08
C TYR A 317 -15.69 -19.70 -24.36
N TYR A 318 -14.56 -19.10 -24.75
CA TYR A 318 -14.34 -17.64 -24.65
C TYR A 318 -13.37 -17.17 -25.72
#